data_AF-A0A7V9M6I3-F1
#
_entry.id   AF-A0A7V9M6I3-F1
#
_cell.length_a   1.000
_cell.length_b   1.000
_cell.length_c   1.000
_cell.angle_alpha   90.00
_cell.angle_beta   90.00
_cell.angle_gamma   90.00
#
_symmetry.space_group_name_H-M   'P 1'
#
loop_
_entity.id
_entity.type
_entity.pdbx_description
1 polymer ?
#
loop_
_entity_poly.entity_id
_entity_poly.type
_entity_poly.pdbx_seq_one_letter_code
_entity_poly.pdbx_strand_id
1 'polypeptide(L)'
;VLARRRGAGRWAGVLVGWLAQAGYALPGVIVALALVALATRWLDPLYNTLFLLVAAFVIRFLPQAIQGQEAGLQQIGANLSEAARGLGASRAGAFWRVVVPLLAPSALAAWVVVFLTAAKELPATLILRPLGFDTLPVRIWTPARDGLYADAGPAALLLVLVAIVPLYVLLARRRGVVPGLT
;
A
#
# COMPACT_ATOMS: atom_id res chain seq x y z
N VAL A 1 -39.81 -0.48 20.46
CA VAL A 1 -39.06 0.80 20.35
C VAL A 1 -37.66 0.67 19.69
N LEU A 2 -37.21 -0.50 19.21
CA LEU A 2 -35.81 -0.68 18.75
C LEU A 2 -35.57 -0.70 17.21
N ALA A 3 -36.49 -0.18 16.39
CA ALA A 3 -36.36 -0.29 14.93
C ALA A 3 -35.74 0.94 14.21
N ARG A 4 -35.41 2.05 14.90
CA ARG A 4 -35.07 3.33 14.24
C ARG A 4 -33.61 3.80 14.30
N ARG A 5 -32.66 3.01 14.80
CA ARG A 5 -31.23 3.43 14.89
C ARG A 5 -30.29 2.87 13.79
N ARG A 6 -30.79 2.13 12.80
CA ARG A 6 -29.96 1.50 11.74
C ARG A 6 -29.65 2.39 10.51
N GLY A 7 -30.25 3.58 10.39
CA GLY A 7 -30.07 4.46 9.23
C GLY A 7 -28.81 5.32 9.28
N ALA A 8 -28.56 6.01 10.40
CA ALA A 8 -27.46 6.97 10.52
C ALA A 8 -26.07 6.30 10.48
N GLY A 9 -25.92 5.11 11.06
CA GLY A 9 -24.68 4.34 11.01
C GLY A 9 -24.35 3.78 9.61
N ARG A 10 -25.36 3.61 8.76
CA ARG A 10 -25.19 3.10 7.38
C ARG A 10 -24.60 4.15 6.46
N TRP A 11 -25.08 5.39 6.55
CA TRP A 11 -24.53 6.53 5.82
C TRP A 11 -23.13 6.92 6.32
N ALA A 12 -22.89 6.87 7.63
CA ALA A 12 -21.56 7.06 8.18
C ALA A 12 -20.57 6.00 7.67
N GLY A 13 -20.97 4.72 7.62
CA GLY A 13 -20.14 3.64 7.07
C GLY A 13 -19.85 3.81 5.58
N VAL A 14 -20.85 4.25 4.79
CA VAL A 14 -20.65 4.60 3.38
C VAL A 14 -19.66 5.76 3.25
N LEU A 15 -19.85 6.87 3.96
CA LEU A 15 -18.94 8.02 3.92
C LEU A 15 -17.51 7.67 4.32
N VAL A 16 -17.33 6.84 5.35
CA VAL A 16 -16.01 6.34 5.74
C VAL A 16 -15.39 5.49 4.62
N GLY A 17 -16.16 4.62 3.97
CA GLY A 17 -15.71 3.85 2.81
C GLY A 17 -15.28 4.74 1.63
N TRP A 18 -16.09 5.75 1.30
CA TRP A 18 -15.78 6.72 0.26
C TRP A 18 -14.53 7.54 0.57
N LEU A 19 -14.37 8.01 1.81
CA LEU A 19 -13.18 8.75 2.25
C LEU A 19 -11.93 7.86 2.23
N ALA A 20 -12.05 6.60 2.63
CA ALA A 20 -10.96 5.62 2.57
C ALA A 20 -10.54 5.30 1.12
N GLN A 21 -11.47 5.40 0.16
CA GLN A 21 -11.23 5.11 -1.26
C GLN A 21 -10.90 6.36 -2.09
N ALA A 22 -11.18 7.56 -1.58
CA ALA A 22 -10.94 8.82 -2.28
C ALA A 22 -9.47 8.98 -2.71
N GLY A 23 -8.52 8.50 -1.89
CA GLY A 23 -7.09 8.52 -2.20
C GLY A 23 -6.70 7.68 -3.43
N TYR A 24 -7.48 6.65 -3.78
CA TYR A 24 -7.25 5.82 -4.98
C TYR A 24 -7.54 6.60 -6.27
N ALA A 25 -8.53 7.49 -6.24
CA ALA A 25 -8.91 8.29 -7.40
C ALA A 25 -7.93 9.43 -7.68
N LEU A 26 -7.06 9.78 -6.73
CA LEU A 26 -6.12 10.89 -6.86
C LEU A 26 -4.87 10.46 -7.67
N PRO A 27 -4.60 11.09 -8.82
CA PRO A 27 -3.31 10.98 -9.48
C PRO A 27 -2.18 11.42 -8.55
N GLY A 28 -0.97 10.84 -8.72
CA GLY A 28 0.16 11.09 -7.83
C GLY A 28 0.59 12.55 -7.80
N VAL A 29 0.39 13.26 -8.91
CA VAL A 29 0.59 14.71 -9.03
C VAL A 29 -0.27 15.48 -8.03
N ILE A 30 -1.55 15.13 -7.88
CA ILE A 30 -2.48 15.88 -7.00
C ILE A 30 -2.05 15.72 -5.55
N VAL A 31 -1.73 14.49 -5.13
CA VAL A 31 -1.23 14.21 -3.77
C VAL A 31 0.07 14.97 -3.51
N ALA A 32 0.98 14.97 -4.48
CA ALA A 32 2.25 15.65 -4.36
C ALA A 32 2.10 17.17 -4.23
N LEU A 33 1.33 17.80 -5.11
CA LEU A 33 1.09 19.24 -5.06
C LEU A 33 0.38 19.67 -3.77
N ALA A 34 -0.59 18.88 -3.30
CA ALA A 34 -1.26 19.14 -2.03
C ALA A 34 -0.29 19.10 -0.85
N LEU A 35 0.62 18.12 -0.82
CA LEU A 35 1.64 18.01 0.22
C LEU A 35 2.70 19.10 0.12
N VAL A 36 3.10 19.53 -1.08
CA VAL A 36 3.97 20.71 -1.27
C VAL A 36 3.30 21.95 -0.69
N ALA A 37 2.05 22.22 -1.04
CA ALA A 37 1.31 23.39 -0.57
C ALA A 37 1.11 23.37 0.95
N LEU A 38 0.87 22.19 1.55
CA LEU A 38 0.79 22.04 3.00
C LEU A 38 2.15 22.26 3.67
N ALA A 39 3.21 21.63 3.14
CA ALA A 39 4.54 21.69 3.70
C ALA A 39 5.08 23.11 3.69
N THR A 40 5.05 23.79 2.54
CA THR A 40 5.55 25.16 2.36
C THR A 40 4.76 26.26 3.09
N ARG A 41 3.60 25.92 3.68
CA ARG A 41 2.76 26.89 4.40
C ARG A 41 2.77 26.67 5.90
N TRP A 42 2.90 25.43 6.34
CA TRP A 42 2.70 25.06 7.75
C TRP A 42 3.74 24.07 8.29
N LEU A 43 4.48 23.37 7.42
CA LEU A 43 5.43 22.32 7.80
C LEU A 43 6.75 22.46 7.03
N ASP A 44 7.28 23.69 6.95
CA ASP A 44 8.48 24.03 6.17
C ASP A 44 9.66 23.08 6.40
N PRO A 45 9.96 22.61 7.63
CA PRO A 45 11.06 21.67 7.87
C PRO A 45 10.90 20.31 7.18
N LEU A 46 9.68 19.93 6.78
CA LEU A 46 9.40 18.68 6.10
C LEU A 46 9.48 18.81 4.58
N TYR A 47 9.48 20.03 4.04
CA TYR A 47 9.67 20.25 2.61
C TYR A 47 11.07 19.77 2.16
N ASN A 48 11.18 19.21 0.95
CA ASN A 48 12.43 18.59 0.46
C ASN A 48 13.02 17.52 1.38
N THR A 49 12.17 16.71 2.03
CA THR A 49 12.62 15.55 2.82
C THR A 49 12.09 14.24 2.23
N LEU A 50 12.84 13.14 2.46
CA LEU A 50 12.35 11.79 2.16
C LEU A 50 11.06 11.47 2.92
N PHE A 51 10.88 12.05 4.11
CA PHE A 51 9.67 11.85 4.90
C PHE A 51 8.42 12.29 4.14
N LEU A 52 8.43 13.47 3.52
CA LEU A 52 7.29 13.98 2.77
C LEU A 52 6.97 13.12 1.54
N LEU A 53 8.02 12.62 0.86
CA LEU A 53 7.87 11.66 -0.25
C LEU A 53 7.24 10.34 0.23
N VAL A 54 7.72 9.78 1.34
CA VAL A 54 7.16 8.55 1.94
C VAL A 54 5.71 8.78 2.37
N ALA A 55 5.39 9.92 2.99
CA ALA A 55 4.03 10.28 3.36
C ALA A 55 3.10 10.33 2.13
N ALA A 56 3.56 10.90 1.01
CA ALA A 56 2.81 10.89 -0.24
C ALA A 56 2.51 9.48 -0.75
N PHE A 57 3.50 8.59 -0.68
CA PHE A 57 3.34 7.19 -1.08
C PHE A 57 2.35 6.48 -0.15
N VAL A 58 2.45 6.67 1.17
CA VAL A 58 1.50 6.11 2.12
C VAL A 58 0.08 6.59 1.82
N ILE A 59 -0.14 7.90 1.67
CA ILE A 59 -1.47 8.45 1.37
C ILE A 59 -2.04 7.89 0.07
N ARG A 60 -1.21 7.80 -0.99
CA ARG A 60 -1.62 7.35 -2.33
C ARG A 60 -1.91 5.85 -2.38
N PHE A 61 -1.09 5.03 -1.73
CA PHE A 61 -1.14 3.58 -1.87
C PHE A 61 -1.85 2.86 -0.71
N LEU A 62 -2.15 3.54 0.40
CA LEU A 62 -2.90 2.97 1.51
C LEU A 62 -4.30 2.46 1.10
N PRO A 63 -5.10 3.18 0.29
CA PRO A 63 -6.39 2.67 -0.18
C PRO A 63 -6.26 1.36 -0.97
N GLN A 64 -5.22 1.24 -1.79
CA GLN A 64 -4.92 0.03 -2.57
C GLN A 64 -4.51 -1.12 -1.65
N ALA A 65 -3.74 -0.84 -0.59
CA ALA A 65 -3.36 -1.84 0.41
C ALA A 65 -4.58 -2.37 1.19
N ILE A 66 -5.48 -1.49 1.61
CA ILE A 66 -6.72 -1.85 2.33
C ILE A 66 -7.61 -2.73 1.45
N GLN A 67 -7.87 -2.31 0.21
CA GLN A 67 -8.69 -3.07 -0.74
C GLN A 67 -8.12 -4.48 -1.00
N GLY A 68 -6.79 -4.60 -1.10
CA GLY A 68 -6.14 -5.89 -1.28
C GLY A 68 -6.34 -6.87 -0.12
N GLN A 69 -6.66 -6.38 1.09
CA GLN A 69 -6.88 -7.23 2.27
C GLN A 69 -8.34 -7.64 2.47
N GLU A 70 -9.31 -6.96 1.85
CA GLU A 70 -10.74 -7.24 2.02
C GLU A 70 -11.09 -8.69 1.67
N ALA A 71 -10.54 -9.22 0.57
CA ALA A 71 -10.77 -10.60 0.16
C ALA A 71 -10.27 -11.63 1.19
N GLY A 72 -9.20 -11.32 1.93
CA GLY A 72 -8.71 -12.19 3.02
C GLY A 72 -9.55 -12.07 4.28
N LEU A 73 -9.99 -10.86 4.62
CA LEU A 73 -10.88 -10.63 5.77
C LEU A 73 -12.24 -11.31 5.58
N GLN A 74 -12.78 -11.31 4.36
CA GLN A 74 -14.05 -11.99 4.04
C GLN A 74 -13.96 -13.51 4.18
N GLN A 75 -12.77 -14.10 4.05
CA GLN A 75 -12.56 -15.54 4.23
C GLN A 75 -12.41 -15.96 5.69
N ILE A 76 -12.08 -15.03 6.60
CA ILE A 76 -11.92 -15.32 8.03
C ILE A 76 -13.28 -15.20 8.70
N GLY A 77 -13.91 -16.34 8.98
CA GLY A 77 -15.14 -16.39 9.75
C GLY A 77 -14.97 -15.86 11.18
N ALA A 78 -15.96 -15.10 11.66
CA ALA A 78 -15.97 -14.58 13.03
C ALA A 78 -15.89 -15.70 14.10
N ASN A 79 -16.40 -16.87 13.76
CA ASN A 79 -16.40 -18.09 14.57
C ASN A 79 -15.00 -18.51 15.04
N LEU A 80 -13.94 -18.34 14.22
CA LEU A 80 -12.58 -18.71 14.60
C LEU A 80 -12.03 -17.86 15.74
N SER A 81 -12.30 -16.54 15.68
CA SER A 81 -11.89 -15.62 16.74
C SER A 81 -12.69 -15.84 18.02
N GLU A 82 -13.98 -16.16 17.91
CA GLU A 82 -14.85 -16.43 19.06
C GLU A 82 -14.50 -17.76 19.74
N ALA A 83 -14.20 -18.81 18.97
CA ALA A 83 -13.73 -20.09 19.49
C ALA A 83 -12.42 -19.92 20.29
N ALA A 84 -11.46 -19.16 19.77
CA ALA A 84 -10.21 -18.88 20.48
C ALA A 84 -10.45 -18.17 21.82
N ARG A 85 -11.40 -17.23 21.88
CA ARG A 85 -11.80 -16.59 23.14
C ARG A 85 -12.52 -17.56 24.09
N GLY A 86 -13.35 -18.46 23.57
CA GLY A 86 -14.00 -19.51 24.35
C GLY A 86 -13.00 -20.48 25.00
N LEU A 87 -11.83 -20.65 24.37
CA LEU A 87 -10.69 -21.42 24.89
C LEU A 87 -9.74 -20.60 25.78
N GLY A 88 -10.14 -19.41 26.22
CA GLY A 88 -9.39 -18.60 27.19
C GLY A 88 -8.43 -17.57 26.58
N ALA A 89 -8.40 -17.38 25.26
CA ALA A 89 -7.62 -16.30 24.67
C ALA A 89 -8.26 -14.93 24.92
N SER A 90 -7.45 -13.92 25.27
CA SER A 90 -7.90 -12.52 25.28
C SER A 90 -8.22 -12.05 23.86
N ARG A 91 -8.97 -10.94 23.71
CA ARG A 91 -9.30 -10.37 22.40
C ARG A 91 -8.05 -10.08 21.55
N ALA A 92 -7.00 -9.53 22.17
CA ALA A 92 -5.73 -9.30 21.52
C ALA A 92 -5.01 -10.62 21.20
N GLY A 93 -5.05 -11.60 22.12
CA GLY A 93 -4.48 -12.94 21.90
C GLY A 93 -5.11 -13.66 20.70
N ALA A 94 -6.44 -13.64 20.59
CA ALA A 94 -7.16 -14.22 19.45
C ALA A 94 -6.82 -13.50 18.14
N PHE A 95 -6.71 -12.17 18.16
CA PHE A 95 -6.31 -11.40 16.97
C PHE A 95 -4.90 -11.79 16.47
N TRP A 96 -3.89 -11.74 17.35
CA TRP A 96 -2.51 -12.01 16.95
C TRP A 96 -2.22 -13.48 16.66
N ARG A 97 -2.89 -14.42 17.33
CA ARG A 97 -2.64 -15.87 17.16
C ARG A 97 -3.50 -16.53 16.09
N VAL A 98 -4.68 -15.96 15.77
CA VAL A 98 -5.61 -16.56 14.81
C VAL A 98 -5.79 -15.66 13.60
N VAL A 99 -6.23 -14.41 13.80
CA VAL A 99 -6.58 -13.53 12.68
C VAL A 99 -5.36 -13.13 11.86
N VAL A 100 -4.28 -12.69 12.51
CA VAL A 100 -3.08 -12.20 11.82
C VAL A 100 -2.41 -13.27 10.95
N PRO A 101 -2.17 -14.51 11.42
CA PRO A 101 -1.61 -15.57 10.59
C PRO A 101 -2.50 -15.94 9.40
N LEU A 102 -3.83 -15.95 9.61
CA LEU A 102 -4.79 -16.22 8.53
C LEU A 102 -4.85 -15.09 7.49
N LEU A 103 -4.57 -13.84 7.89
CA LEU A 103 -4.46 -12.70 6.97
C LEU A 103 -3.11 -12.63 6.26
N ALA A 104 -2.06 -13.29 6.75
CA ALA A 104 -0.72 -13.16 6.19
C ALA A 104 -0.65 -13.46 4.67
N PRO A 105 -1.31 -14.50 4.12
CA PRO A 105 -1.28 -14.77 2.68
C PRO A 105 -1.95 -13.68 1.83
N SER A 106 -3.09 -13.13 2.27
CA SER A 106 -3.78 -12.04 1.57
C SER A 106 -3.01 -10.73 1.71
N ALA A 107 -2.45 -10.46 2.90
CA ALA A 107 -1.59 -9.31 3.16
C ALA A 107 -0.35 -9.32 2.27
N LEU A 108 0.30 -10.48 2.08
CA LEU A 108 1.43 -10.61 1.16
C LEU A 108 1.01 -10.32 -0.28
N ALA A 109 -0.11 -10.86 -0.75
CA ALA A 109 -0.60 -10.59 -2.09
C ALA A 109 -0.89 -9.10 -2.32
N ALA A 110 -1.55 -8.45 -1.36
CA ALA A 110 -1.81 -7.01 -1.38
C ALA A 110 -0.50 -6.20 -1.38
N TRP A 111 0.46 -6.59 -0.54
CA TRP A 111 1.77 -5.95 -0.47
C TRP A 111 2.53 -6.02 -1.80
N VAL A 112 2.55 -7.18 -2.47
CA VAL A 112 3.21 -7.30 -3.79
C VAL A 112 2.58 -6.34 -4.79
N VAL A 113 1.26 -6.28 -4.86
CA VAL A 113 0.55 -5.42 -5.79
C VAL A 113 0.83 -3.94 -5.52
N VAL A 114 0.81 -3.52 -4.25
CA VAL A 114 1.16 -2.16 -3.83
C VAL A 114 2.63 -1.82 -4.10
N PHE A 115 3.53 -2.76 -3.81
CA PHE A 115 4.95 -2.57 -4.06
C PHE A 115 5.22 -2.36 -5.56
N LEU A 116 4.64 -3.19 -6.42
CA LEU A 116 4.82 -3.08 -7.87
C LEU A 116 4.23 -1.78 -8.43
N THR A 117 3.13 -1.28 -7.87
CA THR A 117 2.57 0.01 -8.28
C THR A 117 3.38 1.20 -7.77
N ALA A 118 3.87 1.14 -6.54
CA ALA A 118 4.68 2.18 -5.92
C ALA A 118 6.10 2.25 -6.49
N ALA A 119 6.74 1.10 -6.78
CA ALA A 119 8.11 1.04 -7.27
C ALA A 119 8.30 1.74 -8.61
N LYS A 120 7.26 1.77 -9.44
CA LYS A 120 7.23 2.47 -10.74
C LYS A 120 6.63 3.87 -10.67
N GLU A 121 6.34 4.39 -9.48
CA GLU A 121 5.66 5.68 -9.35
C GLU A 121 6.62 6.84 -9.62
N LEU A 122 6.28 7.61 -10.66
CA LEU A 122 7.09 8.71 -11.16
C LEU A 122 6.51 10.09 -10.82
N PRO A 123 5.22 10.40 -11.07
CA PRO A 123 4.73 11.77 -10.95
C PRO A 123 4.90 12.39 -9.56
N ALA A 124 4.51 11.67 -8.49
CA ALA A 124 4.71 12.17 -7.14
C ALA A 124 6.20 12.34 -6.79
N THR A 125 7.02 11.40 -7.25
CA THR A 125 8.47 11.37 -7.03
C THR A 125 9.19 12.53 -7.72
N LEU A 126 8.79 12.91 -8.93
CA LEU A 126 9.36 14.07 -9.64
C LEU A 126 9.16 15.38 -8.87
N ILE A 127 8.05 15.50 -8.15
CA ILE A 127 7.65 16.73 -7.44
C ILE A 127 8.23 16.77 -6.03
N LEU A 128 8.25 15.64 -5.33
CA LEU A 128 8.57 15.59 -3.89
C LEU A 128 9.96 15.05 -3.55
N ARG A 129 10.72 14.49 -4.51
CA ARG A 129 12.03 13.95 -4.18
C ARG A 129 12.96 15.06 -3.67
N PRO A 130 13.73 14.81 -2.59
CA PRO A 130 14.73 15.75 -2.14
C PRO A 130 15.89 15.84 -3.14
N LEU A 131 16.64 16.93 -3.07
CA LEU A 131 17.83 17.13 -3.89
C LEU A 131 18.85 16.00 -3.68
N GLY A 132 19.44 15.53 -4.77
CA GLY A 132 20.42 14.43 -4.76
C GLY A 132 19.81 13.04 -4.57
N PHE A 133 18.49 12.90 -4.46
CA PHE A 133 17.82 11.61 -4.35
C PHE A 133 17.04 11.25 -5.61
N ASP A 134 17.66 10.47 -6.49
CA ASP A 134 17.02 9.96 -7.70
C ASP A 134 16.66 8.48 -7.54
N THR A 135 15.36 8.20 -7.61
CA THR A 135 14.79 6.85 -7.62
C THR A 135 14.97 6.18 -8.99
N LEU A 136 14.74 4.87 -9.06
CA LEU A 136 14.79 4.14 -10.34
C LEU A 136 13.86 4.75 -11.41
N PRO A 137 12.58 5.07 -11.14
CA PRO A 137 11.72 5.75 -12.11
C PRO A 137 12.31 7.06 -12.63
N VAL A 138 12.95 7.85 -11.77
CA VAL A 138 13.60 9.11 -12.15
C VAL A 138 14.81 8.86 -13.06
N ARG A 139 15.66 7.88 -12.70
CA ARG A 139 16.84 7.51 -13.50
C ARG A 139 16.49 6.90 -14.85
N ILE A 140 15.28 6.34 -14.99
CA ILE A 140 14.74 5.92 -16.28
C ILE A 140 14.23 7.15 -17.05
N TRP A 141 13.41 7.98 -16.41
CA TRP A 141 12.74 9.11 -17.04
C TRP A 141 13.68 10.19 -17.54
N THR A 142 14.66 10.61 -16.72
CA THR A 142 15.55 11.73 -17.04
C THR A 142 16.28 11.55 -18.37
N PRO A 143 17.00 10.44 -18.64
CA PRO A 143 17.64 10.22 -19.95
C PRO A 143 16.63 9.87 -21.06
N ALA A 144 15.58 9.10 -20.76
CA ALA A 144 14.60 8.69 -21.77
C ALA A 144 13.83 9.88 -22.36
N ARG A 145 13.54 10.93 -21.57
CA ARG A 145 12.86 12.14 -22.06
C ARG A 145 13.70 12.89 -23.12
N ASP A 146 15.03 12.71 -23.07
CA ASP A 146 16.01 13.34 -23.94
C ASP A 146 16.41 12.39 -25.10
N GLY A 147 15.71 11.25 -25.26
CA GLY A 147 15.97 10.25 -26.30
C GLY A 147 17.16 9.32 -26.01
N LEU A 148 17.80 9.45 -24.85
CA LEU A 148 18.97 8.67 -24.44
C LEU A 148 18.55 7.33 -23.82
N TYR A 149 17.89 6.47 -24.60
CA TYR A 149 17.35 5.19 -24.09
C TYR A 149 18.43 4.21 -23.61
N ALA A 150 19.64 4.27 -24.19
CA ALA A 150 20.77 3.45 -23.75
C ALA A 150 21.15 3.75 -22.30
N ASP A 151 21.12 5.03 -21.90
CA ASP A 151 21.45 5.47 -20.55
C ASP A 151 20.31 5.16 -19.56
N ALA A 152 19.06 5.12 -20.03
CA ALA A 152 17.89 4.71 -19.24
C ALA A 152 17.86 3.19 -18.94
N GLY A 153 18.46 2.40 -19.84
CA GLY A 153 18.39 0.93 -19.85
C GLY A 153 18.81 0.26 -18.54
N PRO A 154 19.98 0.58 -17.94
CA PRO A 154 20.42 -0.03 -16.69
C PRO A 154 19.45 0.17 -15.52
N ALA A 155 18.89 1.38 -15.38
CA ALA A 155 17.92 1.66 -14.32
C ALA A 155 16.59 0.93 -14.56
N ALA A 156 16.15 0.81 -15.81
CA ALA A 156 14.96 0.06 -16.19
C ALA A 156 15.13 -1.44 -15.90
N LEU A 157 16.27 -2.01 -16.27
CA LEU A 157 16.59 -3.41 -15.99
C LEU A 157 16.61 -3.69 -14.48
N LEU A 158 17.27 -2.82 -13.70
CA LEU A 158 17.32 -2.97 -12.26
C LEU A 158 15.91 -2.89 -11.63
N LEU A 159 15.05 -1.98 -12.10
CA LEU A 159 13.67 -1.90 -11.64
C LEU A 159 12.88 -3.19 -11.91
N VAL A 160 13.07 -3.79 -13.10
CA VAL A 160 12.46 -5.09 -13.45
C VAL A 160 12.98 -6.20 -12.53
N LEU A 161 14.29 -6.29 -12.30
CA LEU A 161 14.87 -7.31 -11.42
C LEU A 161 14.34 -7.19 -9.98
N VAL A 162 14.25 -5.96 -9.45
CA VAL A 162 13.69 -5.70 -8.12
C VAL A 162 12.19 -6.06 -8.07
N ALA A 163 11.43 -5.80 -9.14
CA ALA A 163 10.01 -6.14 -9.24
C ALA A 163 9.76 -7.66 -9.30
N ILE A 164 10.70 -8.44 -9.85
CA ILE A 164 10.57 -9.91 -9.93
C ILE A 164 10.62 -10.55 -8.55
N VAL A 165 11.43 -10.05 -7.62
CA VAL A 165 11.61 -10.62 -6.27
C VAL A 165 10.27 -10.82 -5.51
N PRO A 166 9.45 -9.77 -5.27
CA PRO A 166 8.18 -9.93 -4.55
C PRO A 166 7.19 -10.81 -5.31
N LEU A 167 7.17 -10.73 -6.64
CA LEU A 167 6.32 -11.55 -7.48
C LEU A 167 6.69 -13.04 -7.36
N TYR A 168 7.98 -13.35 -7.40
CA TYR A 168 8.50 -14.71 -7.22
C TYR A 168 8.12 -15.26 -5.84
N VAL A 169 8.32 -14.48 -4.76
CA VAL A 169 7.96 -14.90 -3.39
C VAL A 169 6.47 -15.24 -3.28
N LEU A 170 5.60 -14.41 -3.87
CA LEU A 170 4.15 -14.66 -3.88
C LEU A 170 3.80 -15.94 -4.66
N LEU A 171 4.39 -16.13 -5.84
CA LEU A 171 4.12 -17.30 -6.68
C LEU A 171 4.66 -18.59 -6.06
N ALA A 172 5.84 -18.56 -5.43
CA ALA A 172 6.42 -19.69 -4.74
C ALA A 172 5.52 -20.17 -3.59
N ARG A 173 4.97 -19.22 -2.81
CA ARG A 173 4.00 -19.55 -1.74
C ARG A 173 2.68 -20.11 -2.26
N ARG A 174 2.15 -19.57 -3.37
CA ARG A 174 0.88 -20.06 -3.96
C ARG A 174 0.98 -21.48 -4.53
N ARG A 175 2.15 -21.87 -5.05
CA ARG A 175 2.34 -23.17 -5.70
C ARG A 175 2.75 -24.29 -4.73
N GLY A 176 2.92 -24.03 -3.43
CA GLY A 176 3.39 -25.04 -2.48
C GLY A 176 4.81 -25.55 -2.80
N VAL A 177 5.61 -24.78 -3.55
CA VAL A 177 6.93 -25.20 -4.07
C VAL A 177 8.04 -25.08 -3.00
N VAL A 178 7.69 -24.85 -1.74
CA VAL A 178 8.61 -24.98 -0.61
C VAL A 178 8.19 -26.21 0.21
N PRO A 179 8.84 -27.38 0.02
CA PRO A 179 8.69 -28.51 0.94
C PRO A 179 9.23 -28.08 2.30
N GLY A 180 8.39 -28.05 3.35
CA GLY A 180 8.87 -27.90 4.74
C GLY A 180 8.10 -26.98 5.68
N LEU A 181 6.95 -26.41 5.31
CA LEU A 181 6.14 -25.58 6.23
C LEU A 181 4.64 -25.92 6.14
N THR A 182 4.30 -27.19 6.38
CA THR A 182 2.96 -27.65 6.75
C THR A 182 2.99 -28.23 8.15
#